data_AF-A0A1S8CQR9-F1
#
_entry.id   AF-A0A1S8CQR9-F1
#
_cell.length_a   1.000
_cell.length_b   1.000
_cell.length_c   1.000
_cell.angle_alpha   90.00
_cell.angle_beta   90.00
_cell.angle_gamma   90.00
#
_symmetry.space_group_name_H-M   'P 1'
#
loop_
_entity.id
_entity.type
_entity.pdbx_description
1 polymer ?
#
loop_
_entity_poly.entity_id
_entity_poly.type
_entity_poly.pdbx_seq_one_letter_code
_entity_poly.pdbx_strand_id
1 'polypeptide(L)' 'MAYIVKLTPDNLYFTAGEDGVATTASRQEAIENGQFEEYESAKLTAESWSGGMQLGRDYIIENI' A
#
# COMPACT_ATOMS: atom_id res chain seq x y z
N MET A 1 4.04 -14.58 4.81
CA MET A 1 2.99 -14.09 3.90
C MET A 1 3.14 -12.60 3.88
N ALA A 2 3.22 -11.99 2.70
CA ALA A 2 3.42 -10.55 2.56
C ALA A 2 2.15 -9.88 2.05
N TYR A 3 2.05 -8.57 2.24
CA TYR A 3 0.91 -7.77 1.82
C TYR A 3 1.38 -6.50 1.12
N ILE A 4 0.71 -6.10 0.04
CA ILE A 4 0.91 -4.78 -0.59
C ILE A 4 -0.39 -4.02 -0.59
N VAL A 5 -0.29 -2.70 -0.46
CA VAL A 5 -1.42 -1.78 -0.57
C VAL A 5 -1.50 -1.29 -2.00
N LYS A 6 -2.67 -1.44 -2.62
CA LYS A 6 -2.99 -0.90 -3.94
C LYS A 6 -4.07 0.16 -3.81
N LEU A 7 -3.78 1.36 -4.28
CA LEU A 7 -4.72 2.46 -4.42
C LEU A 7 -5.61 2.22 -5.63
N THR A 8 -6.91 2.12 -5.38
CA THR A 8 -7.93 1.87 -6.39
C THR A 8 -8.12 3.05 -7.38
N PRO A 9 -8.18 4.32 -6.94
CA PRO A 9 -8.46 5.43 -7.86
C PRO A 9 -7.32 5.68 -8.85
N ASP A 10 -6.07 5.52 -8.42
CA ASP A 10 -4.88 5.83 -9.23
C ASP A 10 -4.19 4.59 -9.80
N ASN A 11 -4.65 3.39 -9.41
CA ASN A 11 -4.02 2.11 -9.75
C ASN A 11 -2.52 2.06 -9.41
N LEU A 12 -2.17 2.75 -8.31
CA LEU A 12 -0.81 2.83 -7.76
C LEU A 12 -0.68 1.90 -6.56
N TYR A 13 0.54 1.56 -6.18
CA TYR A 13 0.87 0.72 -5.04
C TYR A 13 1.76 1.48 -4.07
N PHE A 14 1.69 1.14 -2.79
CA PHE A 14 2.61 1.68 -1.81
C PHE A 14 4.01 1.08 -1.97
N THR A 15 5.02 1.93 -1.76
CA THR A 15 6.43 1.56 -1.69
C THR A 15 7.09 2.28 -0.52
N ALA A 16 8.23 1.78 -0.06
CA ALA A 16 9.12 2.54 0.80
C ALA A 16 9.71 3.71 -0.01
N GLY A 17 9.37 4.92 0.38
CA GLY A 17 9.99 6.16 -0.09
C GLY A 17 11.08 6.63 0.87
N GLU A 18 11.87 7.62 0.45
CA GLU A 18 12.94 8.20 1.30
C GLU A 18 12.43 8.78 2.62
N ASP A 19 11.21 9.33 2.66
CA ASP A 19 10.64 10.00 3.85
C ASP A 19 9.35 9.32 4.36
N GLY A 20 9.16 8.03 4.04
CA GLY A 20 8.01 7.24 4.48
C GLY A 20 7.40 6.41 3.37
N VAL A 21 6.13 6.65 3.06
CA VAL A 21 5.39 5.90 2.04
C VAL A 21 5.40 6.66 0.72
N ALA A 22 5.99 6.05 -0.31
CA ALA A 22 5.87 6.50 -1.69
C ALA A 22 4.83 5.65 -2.44
N THR A 23 4.54 6.04 -3.68
CA THR A 23 3.62 5.30 -4.56
C THR A 23 4.28 4.99 -5.89
N THR A 24 4.00 3.80 -6.44
CA THR A 24 4.50 3.35 -7.73
C THR A 24 3.38 2.75 -8.58
N ALA A 25 3.47 2.84 -9.90
CA ALA A 25 2.58 2.10 -10.79
C ALA A 25 3.00 0.63 -10.96
N SER A 26 4.23 0.29 -10.57
CA SER A 26 4.82 -1.03 -10.76
C SER A 26 4.51 -1.96 -9.59
N ARG A 27 3.62 -2.94 -9.81
CA ARG A 27 3.32 -3.98 -8.80
C ARG A 27 4.58 -4.69 -8.32
N GLN A 28 5.52 -4.98 -9.22
CA GLN A 28 6.76 -5.67 -8.86
C GLN A 28 7.63 -4.85 -7.91
N GLU A 29 7.76 -3.54 -8.17
CA GLU A 29 8.51 -2.64 -7.30
C GLU A 29 7.86 -2.52 -5.91
N ALA A 30 6.53 -2.54 -5.84
CA ALA A 30 5.81 -2.60 -4.56
C ALA A 30 6.01 -3.90 -3.80
N ILE A 31 6.17 -5.04 -4.49
CA ILE A 31 6.52 -6.30 -3.83
C ILE A 31 7.94 -6.22 -3.25
N GLU A 32 8.88 -5.66 -4.00
CA GLU A 32 10.28 -5.60 -3.59
C GLU A 32 10.54 -4.56 -2.49
N ASN A 33 9.89 -3.39 -2.58
CA ASN A 33 10.18 -2.24 -1.72
C ASN A 33 8.98 -1.76 -0.88
N GLY A 34 7.78 -2.31 -1.05
CA GLY A 34 6.54 -1.83 -0.43
C GLY A 34 5.72 -2.89 0.28
N GLN A 35 6.30 -4.06 0.51
CA GLN A 35 5.62 -5.16 1.20
C GLN A 35 5.56 -4.92 2.70
N PHE A 36 4.43 -5.31 3.28
CA PHE A 36 4.18 -5.33 4.70
C PHE A 36 4.13 -6.79 5.17
N GLU A 37 4.78 -7.07 6.30
CA GLU A 37 4.74 -8.40 6.91
C GLU A 37 3.38 -8.69 7.55
N GLU A 38 2.67 -7.64 7.98
CA GLU A 38 1.39 -7.73 8.68
C GLU A 38 0.31 -6.97 7.95
N TYR A 39 -0.87 -7.59 7.84
CA TYR A 39 -2.05 -6.99 7.23
C TYR A 39 -2.49 -5.71 7.96
N GLU A 40 -2.48 -5.74 9.29
CA GLU A 40 -2.86 -4.58 10.11
C GLU A 40 -1.90 -3.40 9.90
N SER A 41 -0.60 -3.67 9.75
CA SER A 41 0.39 -2.63 9.43
C SER A 41 0.15 -2.00 8.06
N ALA A 42 -0.18 -2.81 7.04
CA ALA A 42 -0.55 -2.33 5.71
C ALA A 42 -1.82 -1.44 5.77
N LYS A 43 -2.83 -1.92 6.49
CA LYS A 43 -4.11 -1.23 6.67
C LYS A 43 -3.93 0.10 7.40
N LEU A 44 -3.27 0.10 8.55
CA LEU A 44 -3.04 1.30 9.37
C LEU A 44 -2.28 2.36 8.60
N THR A 45 -1.28 1.94 7.81
CA THR A 45 -0.50 2.83 6.94
C THR A 45 -1.39 3.47 5.88
N ALA A 46 -2.23 2.68 5.20
CA ALA A 46 -3.15 3.18 4.19
C ALA A 46 -4.23 4.11 4.77
N GLU A 47 -4.83 3.76 5.91
CA GLU A 47 -5.83 4.60 6.59
C GLU A 47 -5.21 5.90 7.10
N SER A 48 -3.94 5.89 7.53
CA SER A 48 -3.23 7.10 7.95
C SER A 48 -2.78 7.97 6.77
N TRP A 49 -2.69 7.40 5.57
CA TRP A 49 -2.29 8.11 4.37
C TRP A 49 -3.43 8.99 3.85
N SER A 50 -3.10 10.23 3.45
CA SER A 50 -4.05 11.19 2.86
C SER A 50 -5.36 11.43 3.65
N GLY A 51 -5.33 11.26 4.98
CA GLY A 51 -6.40 11.73 5.88
C GLY A 51 -7.60 10.79 6.07
N GLY A 52 -7.44 9.47 5.92
CA GLY A 52 -8.48 8.50 6.29
C GLY A 52 -9.05 7.68 5.13
N MET A 53 -8.19 6.97 4.38
CA MET A 53 -8.65 6.12 3.28
C MET A 53 -9.48 4.93 3.77
N GLN A 54 -10.48 4.51 3.00
CA GLN A 54 -11.29 3.33 3.29
C GLN A 54 -10.87 2.11 2.46
N LEU A 55 -10.64 0.99 3.15
CA LEU A 55 -10.42 -0.31 2.54
C LEU A 55 -11.62 -0.72 1.67
N GLY A 56 -11.34 -1.17 0.45
CA GLY A 56 -12.35 -1.58 -0.54
C GLY A 56 -12.96 -0.44 -1.33
N ARG A 57 -12.62 0.82 -1.02
CA ARG A 57 -13.06 2.01 -1.74
C ARG A 57 -11.89 2.78 -2.32
N ASP A 58 -10.97 3.19 -1.45
CA ASP A 58 -9.82 4.02 -1.80
C ASP A 58 -8.59 3.14 -2.04
N TYR A 59 -8.48 2.02 -1.32
CA TYR A 59 -7.39 1.06 -1.49
C TYR A 59 -7.85 -0.37 -1.25
N ILE A 60 -7.07 -1.33 -1.74
CA ILE A 60 -7.18 -2.75 -1.42
C ILE A 60 -5.83 -3.26 -0.94
N ILE A 61 -5.85 -4.34 -0.15
CA ILE A 61 -4.64 -5.04 0.28
C ILE A 61 -4.58 -6.36 -0.48
N GLU A 62 -3.52 -6.56 -1.25
CA GLU A 62 -3.25 -7.82 -1.94
C GLU A 62 -2.31 -8.68 -1.10
N ASN A 63 -2.58 -9.98 -1.08
CA ASN A 63 -1.69 -10.99 -0.50
C ASN A 63 -0.71 -11.51 -1.56
N ILE A 64 0.52 -11.80 -1.14
CA ILE A 64 1.65 -12.20 -1.99
C ILE A 64 2.37 -13.40 -1.40
#